data_AF-A0AAD4ZTU3-F1
#
_entry.id   AF-A0AAD4ZTU3-F1
#
_cell.length_a   1.000
_cell.length_b   1.000
_cell.length_c   1.000
_cell.angle_alpha   90.00
_cell.angle_beta   90.00
_cell.angle_gamma   90.00
#
_symmetry.space_group_name_H-M   'P 1'
#
loop_
_entity.id
_entity.type
_entity.pdbx_description
1 polymer ?
#
loop_
_entity_poly.entity_id
_entity_poly.type
_entity_poly.pdbx_seq_one_letter_code
_entity_poly.pdbx_strand_id
1 'polypeptide(L)'
;MVANSYITNHSFRQSEIVPLLETGFTGTLRSWWDNHLTHESKQRIIHALKLNEDGLPIFDEQIGQGIEDGVNTLLYTIVDHFIGTPSSTTARIHDQLSNLRCPK
;
A
#
# COMPACT_ATOMS: atom_id res chain seq x y z
N MET A 1 -9.99 20.48 -2.04
CA MET A 1 -9.07 19.53 -2.69
C MET A 1 -7.64 19.91 -2.30
N VAL A 2 -7.20 19.52 -1.10
CA VAL A 2 -5.96 20.05 -0.47
C VAL A 2 -4.80 19.05 -0.55
N ALA A 3 -5.06 17.74 -0.70
CA ALA A 3 -4.01 16.74 -0.83
C ALA A 3 -3.18 16.90 -2.12
N ASN A 4 -3.82 17.28 -3.24
CA ASN A 4 -3.12 17.46 -4.52
C ASN A 4 -2.16 18.67 -4.54
N SER A 5 -2.36 19.69 -3.70
CA SER A 5 -1.51 20.89 -3.69
C SER A 5 -0.20 20.73 -2.92
N TYR A 6 -0.12 19.76 -2.00
CA TYR A 6 1.12 19.46 -1.29
C TYR A 6 2.13 18.71 -2.18
N ILE A 7 1.64 17.86 -3.09
CA ILE A 7 2.46 17.07 -4.02
C ILE A 7 3.13 17.96 -5.08
N THR A 8 2.52 19.09 -5.45
CA THR A 8 3.03 19.96 -6.52
C THR A 8 4.07 21.00 -6.08
N ASN A 9 4.22 21.26 -4.78
CA ASN A 9 5.10 22.32 -4.28
C ASN A 9 6.45 21.82 -3.75
N HIS A 10 6.58 20.54 -3.42
CA HIS A 10 7.84 19.93 -3.04
C HIS A 10 8.03 18.64 -3.82
N SER A 11 9.02 18.61 -4.70
CA SER A 11 9.41 17.45 -5.50
C SER A 11 10.06 16.36 -4.64
N PHE A 12 9.41 15.94 -3.55
CA PHE A 12 9.86 14.84 -2.73
C PHE A 12 9.68 13.55 -3.52
N ARG A 13 10.73 12.73 -3.56
CA ARG A 13 10.62 11.38 -4.09
C ARG A 13 9.75 10.56 -3.13
N GLN A 14 9.00 9.59 -3.65
CA GLN A 14 8.25 8.66 -2.82
C GLN A 14 9.17 7.86 -1.88
N SER A 15 10.42 7.65 -2.29
CA SER A 15 11.47 7.10 -1.42
C SER A 15 11.75 7.94 -0.16
N GLU A 16 11.40 9.23 -0.15
CA GLU A 16 11.48 10.12 1.01
C GLU A 16 10.13 10.22 1.75
N ILE A 17 9.01 10.09 1.03
CA ILE A 17 7.66 10.17 1.59
C ILE A 17 7.32 8.95 2.44
N VAL A 18 7.65 7.73 2.01
CA VAL A 18 7.35 6.50 2.77
C VAL A 18 8.02 6.51 4.16
N PRO A 19 9.33 6.80 4.31
CA PRO A 19 9.96 6.96 5.61
C PRO A 19 9.32 8.08 6.45
N LEU A 20 8.91 9.18 5.84
CA LEU A 20 8.22 10.26 6.56
C LEU A 20 6.88 9.77 7.12
N LEU A 21 6.09 9.03 6.34
CA LEU A 21 4.82 8.45 6.79
C LEU A 21 5.01 7.43 7.92
N GLU A 22 6.09 6.63 7.86
CA GLU A 22 6.43 5.70 8.94
C GLU A 22 6.55 6.41 10.30
N THR A 23 7.09 7.63 10.34
CA THR A 23 7.24 8.37 11.61
C THR A 23 5.90 8.64 12.30
N GLY A 24 4.79 8.64 11.54
CA GLY A 24 3.43 8.76 12.07
C GLY A 24 2.80 7.44 12.52
N PHE A 25 3.45 6.29 12.28
CA PHE A 25 2.91 5.00 12.69
C PHE A 25 2.97 4.83 14.20
N THR A 26 1.85 4.41 14.79
CA THR A 26 1.73 4.17 16.23
C THR A 26 0.97 2.87 16.50
N GLY A 27 1.05 2.37 17.74
CA GLY A 27 0.30 1.20 18.20
C GLY A 27 0.53 -0.06 17.34
N THR A 28 -0.55 -0.72 16.95
CA THR A 28 -0.51 -1.97 16.18
C THR A 28 0.15 -1.78 14.82
N LEU A 29 -0.06 -0.64 14.15
CA LEU A 29 0.56 -0.35 12.85
C LEU A 29 2.08 -0.24 12.98
N ARG A 30 2.57 0.41 14.05
CA ARG A 30 4.01 0.49 14.35
C ARG A 30 4.59 -0.88 14.65
N SER A 31 3.92 -1.68 15.48
CA SER A 31 4.36 -3.04 15.81
C SER A 31 4.42 -3.96 14.58
N TRP A 32 3.44 -3.83 13.68
CA TRP A 32 3.46 -4.53 12.40
C TRP A 32 4.65 -4.11 11.55
N TRP A 33 4.84 -2.80 11.36
CA TRP A 33 5.95 -2.28 10.57
C TRP A 33 7.29 -2.74 11.13
N ASP A 34 7.53 -2.61 12.44
CA ASP A 34 8.83 -2.90 13.06
C ASP A 34 9.12 -4.39 13.19
N ASN A 35 8.12 -5.19 13.55
CA ASN A 35 8.34 -6.59 13.96
C ASN A 35 7.95 -7.62 12.90
N HIS A 36 7.07 -7.29 11.95
CA HIS A 36 6.55 -8.27 10.98
C HIS A 36 7.13 -8.08 9.57
N LEU A 37 7.58 -6.87 9.21
CA LEU A 37 8.25 -6.63 7.94
C LEU A 37 9.77 -6.75 8.07
N THR A 38 10.37 -7.61 7.23
CA THR A 38 11.83 -7.67 7.09
C THR A 38 12.36 -6.37 6.48
N HIS A 39 13.65 -6.09 6.70
CA HIS A 39 14.30 -4.92 6.11
C HIS A 39 14.18 -4.89 4.57
N GLU A 40 14.35 -6.05 3.91
CA GLU A 40 14.19 -6.18 2.46
C GLU A 40 12.77 -5.84 1.99
N SER A 41 11.74 -6.30 2.71
CA SER A 41 10.35 -5.96 2.39
C SER A 41 10.07 -4.46 2.56
N LYS A 42 10.63 -3.83 3.61
CA LYS A 42 10.54 -2.37 3.77
C LYS A 42 11.20 -1.62 2.61
N GLN A 43 12.40 -2.05 2.19
CA GLN A 43 13.09 -1.46 1.05
C GLN A 43 12.31 -1.63 -0.26
N ARG A 44 11.69 -2.80 -0.48
CA ARG A 44 10.80 -3.03 -1.63
C ARG A 44 9.61 -2.10 -1.64
N ILE A 45 9.01 -1.81 -0.48
CA ILE A 45 7.91 -0.86 -0.37
C ILE A 45 8.40 0.56 -0.66
N ILE A 46 9.51 0.99 -0.06
CA ILE A 46 10.06 2.35 -0.23
C ILE A 46 10.42 2.64 -1.69
N HIS A 47 11.00 1.66 -2.39
CA HIS A 47 11.46 1.79 -3.77
C HIS A 47 10.52 1.13 -4.79
N ALA A 48 9.25 0.94 -4.44
CA ALA A 48 8.29 0.32 -5.34
C ALA A 48 8.09 1.18 -6.59
N LEU A 49 7.91 0.51 -7.72
CA LEU A 49 7.62 1.13 -9.01
C LEU A 49 6.22 0.73 -9.46
N LYS A 50 5.57 1.62 -10.19
CA LYS A 50 4.28 1.35 -10.80
C LYS A 50 4.45 0.27 -11.87
N LEU A 51 3.65 -0.79 -11.79
CA LEU A 51 3.67 -1.89 -12.74
C LEU A 51 2.51 -1.80 -13.72
N ASN A 52 2.71 -2.29 -14.94
CA ASN A 52 1.65 -2.50 -15.93
C ASN A 52 0.90 -3.82 -15.64
N GLU A 53 -0.08 -4.16 -16.49
CA GLU A 53 -0.87 -5.40 -16.36
C GLU A 53 -0.02 -6.67 -16.49
N ASP A 54 1.12 -6.59 -17.17
CA ASP A 54 2.08 -7.69 -17.35
C ASP A 54 3.10 -7.79 -16.19
N GLY A 55 3.01 -6.91 -15.19
CA GLY A 55 3.93 -6.86 -14.05
C GLY A 55 5.28 -6.20 -14.36
N LEU A 56 5.40 -5.49 -15.48
CA LEU A 56 6.61 -4.75 -15.88
C LEU A 56 6.56 -3.31 -15.37
N PRO A 57 7.70 -2.73 -14.95
CA PRO A 57 7.76 -1.33 -14.53
C PRO A 57 7.34 -0.37 -15.65
N ILE A 58 6.47 0.57 -15.32
CA ILE A 58 6.08 1.67 -16.22
C ILE A 58 7.14 2.77 -16.10
N PHE A 59 7.76 3.11 -17.23
CA PHE A 59 8.75 4.18 -17.31
C PHE A 59 8.09 5.50 -17.69
N ASP A 60 8.52 6.58 -17.04
CA ASP A 60 8.22 7.93 -17.48
C ASP A 60 9.19 8.30 -18.61
N GLU A 61 8.67 8.50 -19.82
CA GLU A 61 9.47 8.86 -21.00
C GLU A 61 10.22 10.18 -20.85
N GLN A 62 9.77 11.09 -19.98
CA GLN A 62 10.43 12.39 -19.76
C GLN A 62 11.67 12.29 -18.87
N ILE A 63 11.68 11.31 -17.95
CA ILE A 63 12.71 11.19 -16.90
C ILE A 63 13.59 9.95 -17.14
N GLY A 64 13.16 9.02 -18.01
CA GLY A 64 13.87 7.78 -18.32
C GLY A 64 13.96 6.80 -17.13
N GLN A 65 13.09 6.97 -16.14
CA GLN A 65 13.06 6.20 -14.89
C GLN A 65 11.66 5.63 -14.66
N GLY A 66 11.60 4.54 -13.89
CA GLY A 66 10.33 3.96 -13.46
C GLY A 66 9.55 4.94 -12.60
N ILE A 67 8.22 4.98 -12.76
CA ILE A 67 7.35 5.82 -11.93
C ILE A 67 7.34 5.23 -10.51
N GLU A 68 7.74 6.02 -9.52
CA GLU A 68 7.73 5.60 -8.13
C GLU A 68 6.28 5.42 -7.60
N ASP A 69 6.04 4.33 -6.88
CA ASP A 69 4.71 3.93 -6.38
C ASP A 69 4.77 3.40 -4.93
N GLY A 70 5.77 3.83 -4.17
CA GLY A 70 6.01 3.39 -2.81
C GLY A 70 4.86 3.65 -1.85
N VAL A 71 4.16 4.79 -1.98
CA VAL A 71 3.01 5.14 -1.13
C VAL A 71 1.81 4.23 -1.39
N ASN A 72 1.49 3.95 -2.66
CA ASN A 72 0.39 3.03 -2.99
C ASN A 72 0.73 1.60 -2.57
N THR A 73 1.97 1.17 -2.78
CA THR A 73 2.44 -0.15 -2.34
C THR A 73 2.35 -0.28 -0.82
N LEU A 74 2.74 0.76 -0.07
CA LEU A 74 2.58 0.82 1.38
C LEU A 74 1.11 0.67 1.78
N LEU A 75 0.21 1.44 1.18
CA LEU A 75 -1.22 1.40 1.49
C LEU A 75 -1.82 0.02 1.20
N TYR A 76 -1.49 -0.56 0.04
CA TYR A 76 -1.95 -1.89 -0.33
C TYR A 76 -1.45 -2.94 0.67
N THR A 77 -0.17 -2.88 1.06
CA THR A 77 0.41 -3.83 2.01
C THR A 77 -0.24 -3.72 3.40
N ILE A 78 -0.57 -2.49 3.85
CA ILE A 78 -1.31 -2.28 5.10
C ILE A 78 -2.72 -2.90 4.99
N VAL A 79 -3.46 -2.58 3.94
CA VAL A 79 -4.82 -3.11 3.73
C VAL A 79 -4.80 -4.63 3.65
N ASP A 80 -3.89 -5.21 2.88
CA ASP A 80 -3.75 -6.66 2.73
C ASP A 80 -3.43 -7.35 4.07
N HIS A 81 -2.53 -6.77 4.88
CA HIS A 81 -2.19 -7.36 6.17
C HIS A 81 -3.34 -7.32 7.19
N PHE A 82 -4.02 -6.18 7.32
CA PHE A 82 -5.02 -5.98 8.38
C PHE A 82 -6.43 -6.41 7.99
N ILE A 83 -6.77 -6.33 6.70
CA ILE A 83 -8.12 -6.60 6.17
C ILE A 83 -8.13 -7.88 5.33
N GLY A 84 -7.01 -8.21 4.68
CA GLY A 84 -6.90 -9.27 3.68
C GLY A 84 -7.13 -8.74 2.27
N THR A 85 -6.82 -9.55 1.26
CA THR A 85 -7.11 -9.20 -0.14
C THR A 85 -8.60 -8.91 -0.34
N PRO A 86 -8.98 -7.87 -1.11
CA PRO A 86 -10.39 -7.51 -1.33
C PRO A 86 -11.28 -8.67 -1.83
N SER A 87 -10.69 -9.58 -2.61
CA SER A 87 -11.34 -10.81 -3.08
C SER A 87 -11.66 -11.77 -1.93
N SER A 88 -10.75 -11.94 -0.97
CA SER A 88 -10.96 -12.80 0.20
C SER A 88 -11.96 -12.22 1.19
N THR A 89 -12.01 -10.89 1.37
CA THR A 89 -12.96 -10.24 2.28
C THR A 89 -14.38 -10.34 1.74
N THR A 90 -14.56 -10.14 0.43
CA THR A 90 -15.86 -10.28 -0.24
C THR A 90 -16.36 -11.73 -0.19
N ALA A 91 -15.46 -12.70 -0.42
CA ALA A 91 -15.79 -14.12 -0.30
C ALA A 91 -16.19 -14.50 1.13
N ARG A 92 -15.47 -13.99 2.15
CA ARG A 92 -15.83 -14.19 3.57
C ARG A 92 -17.19 -13.61 3.92
N ILE A 93 -17.48 -12.39 3.48
CA ILE A 93 -18.78 -11.75 3.74
C ILE A 93 -19.90 -12.56 3.07
N HIS A 94 -19.70 -12.99 1.82
CA HIS A 94 -20.65 -13.84 1.12
C HIS A 94 -20.91 -15.16 1.85
N ASP A 95 -19.85 -15.86 2.28
CA ASP A 95 -19.96 -17.12 3.00
C ASP A 95 -20.70 -16.94 4.34
N GLN A 96 -20.37 -15.90 5.11
CA GLN A 96 -21.05 -15.57 6.35
C GLN A 96 -22.54 -15.25 6.14
N LEU A 97 -22.87 -14.47 5.11
CA LEU A 97 -24.26 -14.12 4.78
C LEU A 97 -25.05 -15.34 4.28
N SER A 98 -24.43 -16.21 3.48
CA SER A 98 -25.06 -17.41 2.95
C SER A 98 -25.42 -18.44 4.04
N ASN A 99 -24.71 -18.39 5.17
CA ASN A 99 -24.94 -19.25 6.33
C ASN A 99 -25.91 -18.65 7.37
N LEU A 100 -26.46 -17.46 7.13
CA LEU A 100 -27.54 -16.90 7.96
C LEU A 100 -28.85 -17.60 7.63
N ARG A 101 -29.12 -18.73 8.30
CA ARG A 101 -30.47 -19.29 8.36
C ARG A 101 -31.29 -18.51 9.38
N CYS A 102 -32.46 -18.03 8.99
CA CYS A 102 -33.45 -17.55 9.95
C CYS A 102 -33.84 -18.71 10.90
N PRO A 103 -33.86 -18.48 12.21
CA PRO A 103 -34.46 -19.45 13.14
C PRO A 103 -35.94 -19.65 12.79
N LYS A 104 -36.41 -20.89 12.89
CA LYS A 104 -37.83 -21.25 12.75
C LYS A 104 -38.62 -20.80 13.97
#